data_AF-A0A938G8T1-F1
#
_entry.id   AF-A0A938G8T1-F1
#
_cell.length_a   1.000
_cell.length_b   1.000
_cell.length_c   1.000
_cell.angle_alpha   90.00
_cell.angle_beta   90.00
_cell.angle_gamma   90.00
#
_symmetry.space_group_name_H-M   'P 1'
#
loop_
_entity.id
_entity.type
_entity.pdbx_description
1 polymer ?
#
loop_
_entity_poly.entity_id
_entity_poly.type
_entity_poly.pdbx_seq_one_letter_code
_entity_poly.pdbx_strand_id
1 'polypeptide(L)' 'MFLGEDLLAWLLLAFGGAMFVGNLAAVFKPRDTPREEGELTHAPRMRSVGMALLGLGAALWALFT' A
#
# COMPACT_ATOMS: atom_id res chain seq x y z
N MET A 1 -26.60 -4.39 3.65
CA MET A 1 -25.20 -4.65 3.23
C MET A 1 -24.31 -4.28 4.42
N PHE A 2 -23.37 -5.14 4.84
CA PHE A 2 -22.62 -5.03 6.11
C PHE A 2 -21.87 -3.70 6.31
N LEU A 3 -21.41 -3.06 5.23
CA LEU A 3 -20.68 -1.78 5.28
C LEU A 3 -21.52 -0.53 4.95
N GLY A 4 -22.83 -0.69 4.71
CA GLY A 4 -23.77 0.45 4.61
C GLY A 4 -23.40 1.53 3.59
N GLU A 5 -23.71 2.78 3.97
CA GLU A 5 -23.44 4.00 3.19
C GLU A 5 -21.93 4.30 3.10
N ASP A 6 -21.15 3.81 4.07
CA ASP A 6 -19.70 4.02 4.18
C ASP A 6 -18.88 2.92 3.50
N LEU A 7 -19.50 2.06 2.68
CA LEU A 7 -18.80 0.97 2.00
C LEU A 7 -17.55 1.46 1.28
N LEU A 8 -17.63 2.58 0.56
CA LEU A 8 -16.49 3.14 -0.16
C LEU A 8 -15.40 3.64 0.80
N ALA A 9 -15.77 4.28 1.91
CA ALA A 9 -14.81 4.75 2.90
C ALA A 9 -14.06 3.57 3.53
N TRP A 10 -14.77 2.51 3.92
CA TRP A 10 -14.14 1.31 4.48
C TRP A 10 -13.25 0.57 3.47
N LEU A 11 -13.68 0.45 2.22
CA LEU A 11 -12.87 -0.16 1.16
C LEU A 11 -11.62 0.67 0.87
N LEU A 12 -11.76 2.00 0.79
CA LEU A 12 -10.65 2.90 0.52
C LEU A 12 -9.67 2.94 1.68
N LEU A 13 -10.15 2.89 2.93
CA LEU A 13 -9.31 2.76 4.12
C LEU A 13 -8.50 1.46 4.08
N ALA A 14 -9.15 0.34 3.77
CA ALA A 14 -8.48 -0.96 3.67
C ALA A 14 -7.43 -0.97 2.54
N PHE A 15 -7.80 -0.51 1.34
CA PHE A 15 -6.88 -0.45 0.20
C PHE A 15 -5.74 0.53 0.42
N GLY A 16 -6.02 1.74 0.92
CA GLY A 16 -5.02 2.76 1.23
C GLY A 16 -4.04 2.29 2.29
N GLY A 17 -4.54 1.71 3.37
CA GLY A 17 -3.72 1.13 4.44
C GLY A 17 -2.84 -0.03 3.94
N ALA A 18 -3.40 -0.95 3.16
CA ALA A 18 -2.65 -2.05 2.56
C ALA A 18 -1.57 -1.55 1.60
N MET A 19 -1.87 -0.54 0.78
CA MET A 19 -0.92 0.07 -0.15
C MET A 19 0.23 0.76 0.60
N PHE A 20 -0.08 1.49 1.68
CA PHE A 20 0.94 2.10 2.53
C PHE A 20 1.86 1.06 3.15
N VAL A 21 1.30 0.11 3.91
CA VAL A 21 2.07 -0.90 4.64
C VAL A 21 2.86 -1.80 3.70
N GLY A 22 2.25 -2.27 2.61
CA GLY A 22 2.89 -3.18 1.65
C GLY A 22 4.09 -2.54 0.94
N ASN A 23 3.96 -1.30 0.47
CA ASN A 23 5.07 -0.59 -0.17
C ASN A 23 6.16 -0.22 0.83
N LEU A 24 5.80 0.18 2.05
CA LEU A 24 6.76 0.50 3.10
C LEU A 24 7.58 -0.76 3.49
N ALA A 25 6.89 -1.89 3.67
CA ALA A 25 7.53 -3.18 3.97
C ALA A 25 8.47 -3.62 2.84
N ALA A 26 8.09 -3.42 1.57
CA ALA A 26 8.94 -3.75 0.43
C ALA A 26 10.24 -2.93 0.39
N VAL A 27 10.24 -1.70 0.91
CA VAL A 27 11.45 -0.85 0.98
C VAL A 27 12.32 -1.22 2.17
N PHE A 28 11.74 -1.46 3.35
CA PHE A 28 12.49 -1.73 4.57
C PHE A 28 12.94 -3.19 4.72
N LYS A 29 12.16 -4.12 4.21
CA LYS A 29 12.43 -5.56 4.25
C LYS A 29 12.31 -6.14 2.84
N PRO A 30 13.25 -5.81 1.94
CA PRO A 30 13.35 -6.51 0.66
C PRO A 30 13.62 -8.00 0.90
N ARG A 31 13.27 -8.83 -0.07
CA ARG A 31 13.48 -10.28 0.02
C ARG A 31 14.95 -10.60 -0.20
N ASP A 32 15.48 -11.58 0.54
CA ASP A 32 16.88 -11.99 0.42
C ASP A 32 17.19 -12.71 -0.90
N THR A 33 16.19 -13.37 -1.49
CA THR A 33 16.35 -14.11 -2.74
C THR A 33 15.24 -13.75 -3.74
N PRO A 34 15.59 -13.39 -4.99
CA PRO A 34 14.64 -13.29 -6.10
C PRO A 34 13.86 -14.59 -6.27
N ARG A 35 12.59 -14.49 -6.66
CA ARG A 35 11.71 -15.64 -6.96
C ARG A 35 11.99 -16.21 -8.34
N GLU A 36 12.34 -15.35 -9.29
CA GLU A 36 12.52 -15.68 -10.70
C GLU A 36 13.79 -15.02 -11.28
N GLU A 37 14.35 -15.63 -12.33
CA GLU A 37 15.48 -15.05 -13.06
C GLU A 37 15.06 -13.70 -13.70
N GLY A 38 15.80 -12.64 -13.40
CA GLY A 38 15.50 -11.29 -13.86
C GLY A 38 14.63 -10.45 -12.92
N GLU A 39 14.18 -10.98 -11.78
CA GLU A 39 13.51 -10.18 -10.75
C GLU A 39 14.50 -9.24 -10.05
N LEU A 40 14.04 -8.02 -9.74
CA LEU A 40 14.83 -7.03 -9.02
C LEU A 40 15.11 -7.49 -7.59
N THR A 41 16.37 -7.38 -7.15
CA THR A 41 16.76 -7.71 -5.77
C THR A 41 16.17 -6.75 -4.74
N HIS A 42 15.86 -5.51 -5.15
CA HIS A 42 15.29 -4.48 -4.30
C HIS A 42 14.11 -3.81 -5.00
N ALA A 43 13.11 -3.43 -4.19
CA ALA A 43 11.99 -2.66 -4.70
C ALA A 43 12.45 -1.30 -5.26
N PRO A 44 11.86 -0.83 -6.37
CA PRO A 44 12.16 0.48 -6.94
C PRO A 44 11.70 1.59 -5.98
N ARG A 45 12.65 2.09 -5.17
CA ARG A 45 12.40 2.95 -3.99
C ARG A 45 11.48 4.13 -4.28
N MET A 46 11.72 4.88 -5.35
CA MET A 46 10.94 6.08 -5.66
C MET A 46 9.47 5.75 -5.97
N ARG A 47 9.22 4.68 -6.72
CA ARG A 47 7.87 4.19 -7.02
C ARG A 47 7.18 3.69 -5.75
N SER A 48 7.87 2.90 -4.93
CA SER A 48 7.31 2.35 -3.70
C SER A 48 6.96 3.44 -2.68
N VAL A 49 7.84 4.43 -2.47
CA VAL A 49 7.56 5.55 -1.58
C VAL A 49 6.39 6.40 -2.09
N GLY A 50 6.33 6.67 -3.41
CA GLY A 50 5.19 7.39 -4.01
C GLY A 50 3.86 6.66 -3.80
N MET A 51 3.84 5.34 -4.01
CA MET A 51 2.65 4.51 -3.75
C MET A 51 2.29 4.45 -2.27
N ALA A 52 3.27 4.40 -1.37
CA ALA A 52 3.02 4.43 0.06
C ALA A 52 2.33 5.75 0.46
N LEU A 53 2.85 6.90 0.02
CA LEU A 53 2.26 8.20 0.30
C LEU A 53 0.85 8.35 -0.28
N LEU A 54 0.60 7.82 -1.48
CA LEU A 54 -0.74 7.79 -2.08
C LEU A 54 -1.71 6.96 -1.23
N GLY A 55 -1.30 5.76 -0.83
CA GLY A 55 -2.09 4.90 0.05
C GLY A 55 -2.38 5.53 1.40
N LEU A 56 -1.39 6.20 1.99
CA LEU A 56 -1.56 6.96 3.24
C LEU A 56 -2.56 8.10 3.06
N GLY A 57 -2.44 8.90 2.01
CA GLY A 57 -3.38 9.99 1.72
C GLY A 57 -4.82 9.48 1.56
N ALA A 58 -5.01 8.38 0.83
CA ALA A 58 -6.31 7.74 0.66
C ALA A 58 -6.88 7.21 1.99
N ALA A 59 -6.05 6.57 2.82
CA ALA A 59 -6.46 6.07 4.13
C ALA A 59 -6.84 7.20 5.09
N LEU A 60 -6.06 8.28 5.12
CA LEU A 60 -6.37 9.46 5.94
C LEU A 60 -7.66 10.14 5.47
N TRP A 61 -7.86 10.29 4.15
CA TRP A 61 -9.10 10.84 3.62
C TRP A 61 -10.31 9.99 4.03
N ALA A 62 -10.21 8.67 3.92
CA ALA A 62 -11.29 7.77 4.34
C ALA A 62 -11.55 7.76 5.86
N LEU A 63 -10.56 8.09 6.69
CA LEU A 63 -10.71 8.19 8.15
C LEU A 63 -11.35 9.51 8.61
N PHE A 64 -11.19 10.57 7.83
CA PHE A 64 -11.59 11.93 8.21
C PHE A 64 -12.76 12.49 7.39
N THR A 65 -13.28 11.74 6.42
CA THR A 65 -14.49 12.10 5.68
C THR A 65 -15.72 11.45 6.29
#